data_AF-A0A6H0IRG2-F1
#
_entry.id   AF-A0A6H0IRG2-F1
#
_cell.length_a   1.000
_cell.length_b   1.000
_cell.length_c   1.000
_cell.angle_alpha   90.00
_cell.angle_beta   90.00
_cell.angle_gamma   90.00
#
_symmetry.space_group_name_H-M   'P 1'
#
loop_
_entity.id
_entity.type
_entity.pdbx_description
1 polymer ?
#
loop_
_entity_poly.entity_id
_entity_poly.type
_entity_poly.pdbx_seq_one_letter_code
_entity_poly.pdbx_strand_id
1 'polypeptide(L)'
;MPNTEEQRLDIIENCDILLDTVLKPFEKVDSTPEGRMVAQLHWLKERAENHDLALPVEKGWLGTLLNVRVEGWINWTASSRDRVHEEVDVPMVRLVYLTREGRLLLKPAYHPYAIRCADALTRLLNDAPRPLDQNEQAAISEVQTLRERLERGGSEPPILHYFPEFPGVRRVYKPYGSSIDDLPNGFWLIKVVANAYFNGIRPDTWLTPEDAEREVAAVERALDAA
;
A
#
# COMPACT_ATOMS: atom_id res chain seq x y z
N MET A 1 1.84 0.97 -18.75
CA MET A 1 0.41 0.72 -19.07
C MET A 1 -0.23 0.12 -17.83
N PRO A 2 -1.42 0.56 -17.38
CA PRO A 2 -2.05 -0.05 -16.22
C PRO A 2 -2.31 -1.54 -16.48
N ASN A 3 -2.05 -2.40 -15.50
CA ASN A 3 -2.46 -3.80 -15.54
C ASN A 3 -3.96 -3.87 -15.18
N THR A 4 -4.79 -3.43 -16.13
CA THR A 4 -6.21 -3.15 -15.90
C THR A 4 -6.98 -4.36 -15.41
N GLU A 5 -6.62 -5.56 -15.86
CA GLU A 5 -7.27 -6.80 -15.43
C GLU A 5 -6.93 -7.16 -13.97
N GLU A 6 -5.66 -7.03 -13.58
CA GLU A 6 -5.25 -7.28 -12.20
C GLU A 6 -5.95 -6.33 -11.22
N GLN A 7 -5.96 -5.03 -11.53
CA GLN A 7 -6.59 -4.02 -10.67
C GLN A 7 -8.10 -4.25 -10.56
N ARG A 8 -8.74 -4.64 -11.66
CA ARG A 8 -10.17 -4.96 -11.71
C ARG A 8 -10.51 -6.14 -10.79
N LEU A 9 -9.74 -7.23 -10.86
CA LEU A 9 -9.91 -8.38 -9.99
C LEU A 9 -9.68 -8.01 -8.52
N ASP A 10 -8.65 -7.21 -8.23
CA ASP A 10 -8.36 -6.76 -6.87
C ASP A 10 -9.48 -5.85 -6.32
N ILE A 11 -10.11 -5.02 -7.15
CA ILE A 11 -11.27 -4.21 -6.76
C ILE A 11 -12.45 -5.10 -6.40
N ILE A 12 -12.75 -6.11 -7.23
CA ILE A 12 -13.85 -7.06 -6.99
C ILE A 12 -13.60 -7.81 -5.68
N GLU A 13 -12.40 -8.36 -5.49
CA GLU A 13 -12.02 -9.10 -4.29
C GLU A 13 -12.21 -8.26 -3.02
N ASN A 14 -11.70 -7.02 -2.99
CA ASN A 14 -11.84 -6.18 -1.80
C ASN A 14 -13.27 -5.68 -1.58
N CYS A 15 -14.07 -5.53 -2.65
CA CYS A 15 -15.51 -5.29 -2.52
C CYS A 15 -16.22 -6.49 -1.89
N ASP A 16 -15.92 -7.70 -2.35
CA ASP A 16 -16.50 -8.95 -1.85
C ASP A 16 -16.15 -9.20 -0.39
N ILE A 17 -14.88 -8.98 0.00
CA ILE A 17 -14.46 -9.06 1.41
C ILE A 17 -15.37 -8.18 2.28
N LEU A 18 -15.53 -6.90 1.94
CA LEU A 18 -16.33 -5.98 2.76
C LEU A 18 -17.82 -6.33 2.75
N LEU A 19 -18.38 -6.65 1.58
CA LEU A 19 -19.80 -6.98 1.41
C LEU A 19 -20.19 -8.29 2.11
N ASP A 20 -19.35 -9.31 2.04
CA ASP A 20 -19.66 -10.65 2.58
C ASP A 20 -19.27 -10.81 4.05
N THR A 21 -18.51 -9.87 4.61
CA THR A 21 -18.12 -9.87 6.03
C THR A 21 -18.83 -8.75 6.81
N VAL A 22 -18.20 -7.60 6.93
CA VAL A 22 -18.57 -6.52 7.85
C VAL A 22 -19.83 -5.77 7.41
N LEU A 23 -20.15 -5.76 6.10
CA LEU A 23 -21.34 -5.12 5.57
C LEU A 23 -22.51 -6.06 5.28
N LYS A 24 -22.32 -7.38 5.41
CA LYS A 24 -23.36 -8.38 5.16
C LYS A 24 -24.70 -8.14 5.88
N PRO A 25 -24.73 -7.62 7.13
CA PRO A 25 -25.99 -7.38 7.82
C PRO A 25 -26.79 -6.18 7.30
N PHE A 26 -26.21 -5.33 6.45
CA PHE A 26 -26.81 -4.06 6.06
C PHE A 26 -27.48 -4.15 4.69
N GLU A 27 -28.66 -3.55 4.59
CA GLU A 27 -29.36 -3.43 3.32
C GLU A 27 -28.79 -2.30 2.46
N LYS A 28 -28.89 -2.44 1.13
CA LYS A 28 -28.53 -1.40 0.17
C LYS A 28 -29.56 -0.26 0.17
N VAL A 29 -29.37 0.73 1.05
CA VAL A 29 -30.26 1.90 1.20
C VAL A 29 -29.48 3.21 1.36
N ASP A 30 -30.01 4.32 0.85
CA ASP A 30 -29.30 5.62 0.91
C ASP A 30 -29.42 6.35 2.25
N SER A 31 -30.31 5.89 3.12
CA SER A 31 -30.64 6.55 4.39
C SER A 31 -29.56 6.39 5.47
N THR A 32 -28.70 5.38 5.39
CA THR A 32 -27.63 5.12 6.38
C THR A 32 -26.24 5.14 5.74
N PRO A 33 -25.18 5.47 6.50
CA PRO A 33 -23.80 5.37 6.00
C PRO A 33 -23.45 3.97 5.47
N GLU A 34 -23.87 2.91 6.16
CA GLU A 34 -23.61 1.52 5.80
C GLU A 34 -24.34 1.11 4.53
N GLY A 35 -25.62 1.50 4.39
CA GLY A 35 -26.38 1.21 3.19
C GLY A 35 -25.83 1.95 1.96
N ARG A 36 -25.39 3.21 2.12
CA ARG A 36 -24.67 3.93 1.05
C ARG A 36 -23.35 3.27 0.72
N MET A 37 -22.66 2.71 1.71
CA MET A 37 -21.41 1.99 1.50
C MET A 37 -21.64 0.70 0.71
N VAL A 38 -22.66 -0.09 1.07
CA VAL A 38 -23.12 -1.26 0.32
C VAL A 38 -23.44 -0.86 -1.13
N ALA A 39 -24.16 0.25 -1.34
CA ALA A 39 -24.47 0.75 -2.68
C ALA A 39 -23.21 1.13 -3.48
N GLN A 40 -22.27 1.84 -2.86
CA GLN A 40 -20.99 2.25 -3.45
C GLN A 40 -20.14 1.04 -3.84
N LEU A 41 -20.05 0.01 -2.99
CA LEU A 41 -19.28 -1.21 -3.26
C LEU A 41 -19.92 -2.04 -4.38
N HIS A 42 -21.24 -2.21 -4.39
CA HIS A 42 -21.91 -2.85 -5.52
C HIS A 42 -21.68 -2.11 -6.83
N TRP A 43 -21.73 -0.77 -6.83
CA TRP A 43 -21.45 0.01 -8.02
C TRP A 43 -20.00 -0.17 -8.51
N LEU A 44 -19.01 -0.15 -7.60
CA LEU A 44 -17.61 -0.41 -7.95
C LEU A 44 -17.42 -1.81 -8.51
N LYS A 45 -17.99 -2.82 -7.85
CA LYS A 45 -17.93 -4.22 -8.27
C LYS A 45 -18.56 -4.41 -9.65
N GLU A 46 -19.78 -3.94 -9.86
CA GLU A 46 -20.49 -4.08 -11.15
C GLU A 46 -19.70 -3.44 -12.30
N ARG A 47 -19.12 -2.25 -12.08
CA ARG A 47 -18.30 -1.58 -13.09
C ARG A 47 -16.97 -2.30 -13.37
N ALA A 48 -16.38 -2.87 -12.33
CA ALA A 48 -15.20 -3.72 -12.47
C ALA A 48 -15.55 -5.02 -13.22
N GLU A 49 -16.68 -5.66 -12.93
CA GLU A 49 -17.13 -6.87 -13.64
C GLU A 49 -17.43 -6.60 -15.11
N ASN A 50 -17.99 -5.43 -15.43
CA ASN A 50 -18.34 -5.02 -16.80
C ASN A 50 -17.18 -4.43 -17.60
N HIS A 51 -15.97 -4.35 -17.02
CA HIS A 51 -14.78 -3.76 -17.65
C HIS A 51 -14.96 -2.27 -18.05
N ASP A 52 -15.85 -1.53 -17.38
CA ASP A 52 -16.17 -0.12 -17.67
C ASP A 52 -15.80 0.84 -16.52
N LEU A 53 -15.05 0.36 -15.53
CA LEU A 53 -14.48 1.20 -14.47
C LEU A 53 -13.18 1.86 -14.92
N ALA A 54 -13.24 3.14 -15.27
CA ALA A 54 -12.04 3.94 -15.56
C ALA A 54 -11.23 4.20 -14.28
N LEU A 55 -9.91 3.94 -14.33
CA LEU A 55 -8.97 4.19 -13.24
C LEU A 55 -7.97 5.30 -13.61
N PRO A 56 -7.65 6.23 -12.69
CA PRO A 56 -8.29 6.40 -11.38
C PRO A 56 -9.75 6.88 -11.50
N VAL A 57 -10.60 6.45 -10.59
CA VAL A 57 -12.00 6.87 -10.51
C VAL A 57 -12.06 8.32 -10.05
N GLU A 58 -12.88 9.13 -10.73
CA GLU A 58 -13.06 10.53 -10.38
C GLU A 58 -13.63 10.67 -8.95
N LYS A 59 -13.04 11.58 -8.16
CA LYS A 59 -13.32 11.72 -6.72
C LYS A 59 -14.80 11.88 -6.37
N GLY A 60 -15.58 12.56 -7.23
CA GLY A 60 -17.02 12.76 -7.04
C GLY A 60 -17.82 11.45 -6.96
N TRP A 61 -17.32 10.38 -7.59
CA TRP A 61 -17.96 9.07 -7.62
C TRP A 61 -17.55 8.15 -6.47
N LEU A 62 -16.60 8.57 -5.63
CA LEU A 62 -16.11 7.81 -4.47
C LEU A 62 -16.49 8.44 -3.13
N GLY A 63 -17.46 9.36 -3.12
CA GLY A 63 -17.79 10.19 -1.96
C GLY A 63 -18.04 9.37 -0.69
N THR A 64 -18.82 8.29 -0.80
CA THR A 64 -19.13 7.43 0.35
C THR A 64 -17.91 6.68 0.84
N LEU A 65 -17.17 6.01 -0.07
CA LEU A 65 -15.96 5.27 0.27
C LEU A 65 -14.95 6.14 1.03
N LEU A 66 -14.73 7.36 0.54
CA LEU A 66 -13.76 8.29 1.14
C LEU A 66 -14.25 8.86 2.48
N ASN A 67 -15.54 9.17 2.62
CA ASN A 67 -16.09 9.68 3.87
C ASN A 67 -16.12 8.60 4.96
N VAL A 68 -16.64 7.41 4.65
CA VAL A 68 -16.73 6.29 5.60
C VAL A 68 -15.35 5.89 6.12
N ARG A 69 -14.33 5.85 5.24
CA ARG A 69 -12.95 5.61 5.66
C ARG A 69 -12.44 6.65 6.65
N VAL A 70 -12.72 7.93 6.42
CA VAL A 70 -12.21 9.02 7.26
C VAL A 70 -12.90 9.05 8.61
N GLU A 71 -14.21 8.82 8.64
CA GLU A 71 -14.98 8.88 9.89
C GLU A 71 -14.81 7.62 10.75
N GLY A 72 -14.40 6.48 10.16
CA GLY A 72 -14.14 5.24 10.88
C GLY A 72 -15.39 4.58 11.48
N TRP A 73 -16.60 5.01 11.10
CA TRP A 73 -17.86 4.46 11.62
C TRP A 73 -18.02 2.96 11.34
N ILE A 74 -17.54 2.49 10.19
CA ILE A 74 -17.59 1.08 9.82
C ILE A 74 -16.69 0.19 10.71
N ASN A 75 -15.79 0.78 11.50
CA ASN A 75 -14.92 -0.02 12.38
C ASN A 75 -15.71 -0.73 13.50
N TRP A 76 -16.90 -0.23 13.85
CA TRP A 76 -17.80 -0.88 14.81
C TRP A 76 -18.46 -2.15 14.27
N THR A 77 -18.40 -2.39 12.96
CA THR A 77 -19.02 -3.56 12.32
C THR A 77 -18.04 -4.74 12.20
N ALA A 78 -16.78 -4.56 12.62
CA ALA A 78 -15.81 -5.66 12.73
C ALA A 78 -16.25 -6.68 13.79
N SER A 79 -15.85 -7.94 13.61
CA SER A 79 -16.21 -9.04 14.53
C SER A 79 -15.66 -8.85 15.95
N SER A 80 -14.53 -8.14 16.07
CA SER A 80 -14.00 -7.65 17.34
C SER A 80 -13.10 -6.42 17.10
N ARG A 81 -12.74 -5.72 18.17
CA ARG A 81 -11.87 -4.54 18.08
C ARG A 81 -10.49 -4.87 17.50
N ASP A 82 -9.98 -6.06 17.77
CA ASP A 82 -8.65 -6.50 17.29
C ASP A 82 -8.67 -6.89 15.81
N ARG A 83 -9.86 -7.14 15.25
CA ARG A 83 -10.09 -7.57 13.86
C ARG A 83 -10.39 -6.39 12.91
N VAL A 84 -10.55 -5.17 13.44
CA VAL A 84 -10.83 -3.96 12.63
C VAL A 84 -9.80 -3.78 11.52
N HIS A 85 -8.52 -4.01 11.84
CA HIS A 85 -7.43 -3.81 10.89
C HIS A 85 -7.61 -4.69 9.63
N GLU A 86 -7.82 -5.99 9.82
CA GLU A 86 -7.88 -6.95 8.71
C GLU A 86 -9.25 -6.99 8.02
N GLU A 87 -10.35 -6.81 8.76
CA GLU A 87 -11.72 -6.93 8.23
C GLU A 87 -12.23 -5.63 7.61
N VAL A 88 -11.69 -4.48 8.03
CA VAL A 88 -12.19 -3.16 7.62
C VAL A 88 -11.09 -2.31 7.00
N ASP A 89 -10.02 -2.00 7.75
CA ASP A 89 -9.04 -1.01 7.32
C ASP A 89 -8.28 -1.47 6.06
N VAL A 90 -7.76 -2.72 6.06
CA VAL A 90 -7.00 -3.28 4.94
C VAL A 90 -7.79 -3.25 3.63
N PRO A 91 -9.00 -3.84 3.54
CA PRO A 91 -9.79 -3.81 2.31
C PRO A 91 -10.16 -2.38 1.88
N MET A 92 -10.53 -1.52 2.83
CA MET A 92 -10.88 -0.13 2.56
C MET A 92 -9.72 0.67 1.96
N VAL A 93 -8.51 0.53 2.51
CA VAL A 93 -7.36 1.25 2.00
C VAL A 93 -6.92 0.70 0.64
N ARG A 94 -6.93 -0.63 0.45
CA ARG A 94 -6.68 -1.25 -0.85
C ARG A 94 -7.65 -0.71 -1.90
N LEU A 95 -8.94 -0.63 -1.60
CA LEU A 95 -9.93 -0.04 -2.50
C LEU A 95 -9.62 1.42 -2.84
N VAL A 96 -9.19 2.24 -1.88
CA VAL A 96 -8.82 3.63 -2.18
C VAL A 96 -7.59 3.69 -3.09
N TYR A 97 -6.55 2.88 -2.84
CA TYR A 97 -5.37 2.86 -3.70
C TYR A 97 -5.68 2.37 -5.12
N LEU A 98 -6.49 1.31 -5.24
CA LEU A 98 -6.90 0.76 -6.52
C LEU A 98 -7.77 1.74 -7.31
N THR A 99 -8.79 2.32 -6.66
CA THR A 99 -9.81 3.13 -7.33
C THR A 99 -9.36 4.58 -7.52
N ARG A 100 -9.12 5.31 -6.42
CA ARG A 100 -8.81 6.74 -6.46
C ARG A 100 -7.42 7.02 -7.03
N GLU A 101 -6.46 6.16 -6.74
CA GLU A 101 -5.06 6.40 -7.10
C GLU A 101 -4.59 5.53 -8.29
N GLY A 102 -5.39 4.55 -8.73
CA GLY A 102 -5.06 3.69 -9.86
C GLY A 102 -3.79 2.87 -9.64
N ARG A 103 -3.49 2.52 -8.38
CA ARG A 103 -2.24 1.84 -7.97
C ARG A 103 -2.36 0.33 -8.10
N LEU A 104 -1.20 -0.34 -8.07
CA LEU A 104 -1.10 -1.81 -8.02
C LEU A 104 -0.78 -2.27 -6.60
N LEU A 105 -1.47 -3.33 -6.15
CA LEU A 105 -1.17 -3.96 -4.87
C LEU A 105 0.15 -4.73 -4.93
N LEU A 106 0.84 -4.80 -3.79
CA LEU A 106 2.02 -5.64 -3.63
C LEU A 106 1.58 -7.09 -3.40
N LYS A 107 1.52 -7.88 -4.47
CA LYS A 107 1.18 -9.31 -4.41
C LYS A 107 2.38 -10.16 -3.98
N PRO A 108 2.17 -11.41 -3.49
CA PRO A 108 3.24 -12.31 -3.08
C PRO A 108 4.37 -12.49 -4.10
N ALA A 109 4.04 -12.51 -5.40
CA ALA A 109 5.02 -12.60 -6.48
C ALA A 109 6.05 -11.44 -6.49
N TYR A 110 5.72 -10.31 -5.84
CA TYR A 110 6.57 -9.13 -5.77
C TYR A 110 7.31 -8.95 -4.44
N HIS A 111 7.03 -9.80 -3.44
CA HIS A 111 7.70 -9.73 -2.14
C HIS A 111 9.23 -9.82 -2.24
N PRO A 112 9.82 -10.70 -3.10
CA PRO A 112 11.27 -10.76 -3.24
C PRO A 112 11.91 -9.42 -3.65
N TYR A 113 11.22 -8.64 -4.50
CA TYR A 113 11.71 -7.33 -4.96
C TYR A 113 11.56 -6.25 -3.87
N ALA A 114 10.48 -6.29 -3.08
CA ALA A 114 10.33 -5.42 -1.92
C ALA A 114 11.38 -5.69 -0.84
N ILE A 115 11.76 -6.96 -0.64
CA ILE A 115 12.85 -7.37 0.26
C ILE A 115 14.19 -6.82 -0.27
N ARG A 116 14.49 -7.01 -1.55
CA ARG A 116 15.71 -6.46 -2.17
C ARG A 116 15.79 -4.94 -2.09
N CYS A 117 14.69 -4.23 -2.27
CA CYS A 117 14.64 -2.79 -2.06
C CYS A 117 14.94 -2.39 -0.61
N ALA A 118 14.48 -3.17 0.38
CA ALA A 118 14.83 -2.95 1.78
C ALA A 118 16.33 -3.17 2.03
N ASP A 119 16.89 -4.26 1.50
CA ASP A 119 18.33 -4.56 1.59
C ASP A 119 19.18 -3.46 0.92
N ALA A 120 18.78 -3.01 -0.27
CA ALA A 120 19.44 -1.93 -1.00
C ALA A 120 19.37 -0.59 -0.25
N LEU A 121 18.22 -0.27 0.37
CA LEU A 121 18.08 0.93 1.20
C LEU A 121 18.98 0.86 2.43
N THR A 122 19.01 -0.27 3.14
CA THR A 122 19.88 -0.48 4.29
C THR A 122 21.36 -0.32 3.90
N ARG A 123 21.77 -0.89 2.77
CA ARG A 123 23.13 -0.73 2.25
C ARG A 123 23.45 0.73 1.92
N LEU A 124 22.58 1.41 1.18
CA LEU A 124 22.75 2.82 0.81
C LEU A 124 22.94 3.72 2.04
N LEU A 125 22.20 3.47 3.12
CA LEU A 125 22.38 4.22 4.37
C LEU A 125 23.72 3.89 5.03
N ASN A 126 24.10 2.61 5.14
CA ASN A 126 25.37 2.21 5.75
C ASN A 126 26.61 2.72 4.99
N ASP A 127 26.52 2.79 3.66
CA ASP A 127 27.62 3.21 2.78
C ASP A 127 27.60 4.73 2.51
N ALA A 128 26.73 5.49 3.19
CA ALA A 128 26.59 6.92 2.97
C ALA A 128 27.94 7.66 3.18
N PRO A 129 28.34 8.57 2.26
CA PRO A 129 29.63 9.27 2.34
C PRO A 129 29.68 10.33 3.46
N ARG A 130 28.56 10.56 4.13
CA ARG A 130 28.40 11.53 5.22
C ARG A 130 27.90 10.82 6.47
N PRO A 131 28.13 11.41 7.67
CA PRO A 131 27.45 10.95 8.88
C PRO A 131 25.93 10.97 8.70
N LEU A 132 25.29 9.88 9.09
CA LEU A 132 23.83 9.79 9.17
C LEU A 132 23.32 10.49 10.42
N ASP A 133 22.16 11.13 10.32
CA ASP A 133 21.46 11.66 11.50
C ASP A 133 20.80 10.54 12.34
N GLN A 134 20.29 10.88 13.52
CA GLN A 134 19.68 9.89 14.42
C GLN A 134 18.50 9.14 13.79
N ASN A 135 17.69 9.79 12.95
CA ASN A 135 16.54 9.17 12.32
C ASN A 135 16.96 8.27 11.16
N GLU A 136 17.96 8.67 10.39
CA GLU A 136 18.55 7.86 9.32
C GLU A 136 19.22 6.60 9.88
N GLN A 137 19.92 6.71 11.01
CA GLN A 137 20.46 5.56 11.74
C GLN A 137 19.35 4.63 12.24
N ALA A 138 18.30 5.19 12.84
CA ALA A 138 17.15 4.40 13.29
C ALA A 138 16.43 3.70 12.14
N ALA A 139 16.33 4.35 10.96
CA ALA A 139 15.70 3.77 9.79
C ALA A 139 16.36 2.47 9.33
N ILE A 140 17.67 2.28 9.54
CA ILE A 140 18.38 1.06 9.15
C ILE A 140 17.78 -0.18 9.85
N SER A 141 17.70 -0.18 11.18
CA SER A 141 17.19 -1.32 11.95
C SER A 141 15.69 -1.51 11.77
N GLU A 142 14.94 -0.42 11.58
CA GLU A 142 13.53 -0.42 11.25
C GLU A 142 13.24 -1.09 9.90
N VAL A 143 14.01 -0.75 8.86
CA VAL A 143 13.90 -1.36 7.52
C VAL A 143 14.26 -2.85 7.56
N GLN A 144 15.30 -3.24 8.32
CA GLN A 144 15.64 -4.66 8.54
C GLN A 144 14.50 -5.42 9.22
N THR A 145 13.84 -4.81 10.21
CA THR A 145 12.67 -5.41 10.88
C THR A 145 11.52 -5.63 9.90
N LEU A 146 11.24 -4.63 9.04
CA LEU A 146 10.20 -4.75 8.01
C LEU A 146 10.52 -5.87 7.02
N ARG A 147 11.77 -5.91 6.53
CA ARG A 147 12.30 -6.96 5.65
C ARG A 147 12.05 -8.36 6.24
N GLU A 148 12.46 -8.60 7.48
CA GLU A 148 12.27 -9.89 8.15
C GLU A 148 10.80 -10.27 8.34
N ARG A 149 9.94 -9.29 8.66
CA ARG A 149 8.49 -9.52 8.80
C ARG A 149 7.88 -10.01 7.48
N LEU A 150 8.24 -9.39 6.37
CA LEU A 150 7.75 -9.79 5.04
C LEU A 150 8.30 -11.15 4.62
N GLU A 151 9.57 -11.43 4.89
CA GLU A 151 10.22 -12.72 4.57
C GLU A 151 9.57 -13.89 5.32
N ARG A 152 9.18 -13.69 6.58
CA ARG A 152 8.51 -14.72 7.41
C ARG A 152 7.01 -14.86 7.11
N GLY A 153 6.46 -14.05 6.21
CA GLY A 153 5.01 -13.97 5.97
C GLY A 153 4.22 -13.49 7.18
N GLY A 154 4.87 -12.77 8.11
CA GLY A 154 4.31 -12.44 9.43
C GLY A 154 3.28 -11.32 9.41
N SER A 155 3.15 -10.57 8.32
CA SER A 155 2.13 -9.53 8.13
C SER A 155 1.96 -9.28 6.64
N GLU A 156 0.74 -9.45 6.11
CA GLU A 156 0.45 -9.08 4.73
C GLU A 156 0.30 -7.55 4.64
N PRO A 157 1.08 -6.87 3.78
CA PRO A 157 0.87 -5.45 3.55
C PRO A 157 -0.53 -5.17 2.97
N PRO A 158 -1.13 -4.00 3.24
CA PRO A 158 -0.57 -2.91 4.01
C PRO A 158 -0.61 -3.14 5.51
N ILE A 159 0.48 -2.78 6.20
CA ILE A 159 0.47 -2.71 7.68
C ILE A 159 -0.37 -1.50 8.14
N LEU A 160 -0.74 -0.55 7.27
CA LEU A 160 -1.63 0.62 7.47
C LEU A 160 -1.37 1.53 8.65
N HIS A 161 -0.29 1.26 9.35
CA HIS A 161 0.08 1.97 10.52
C HIS A 161 1.45 2.53 10.26
N TYR A 162 1.44 3.84 9.95
CA TYR A 162 2.57 4.74 10.11
C TYR A 162 2.91 4.85 11.62
N PHE A 163 3.06 3.70 12.29
CA PHE A 163 3.08 3.47 13.73
C PHE A 163 4.20 4.29 14.39
N PRO A 164 4.08 4.59 15.70
CA PRO A 164 5.20 5.07 16.50
C PRO A 164 6.41 4.12 16.55
N GLU A 165 6.26 2.88 16.10
CA GLU A 165 7.31 1.84 16.08
C GLU A 165 8.39 2.07 15.03
N PHE A 166 8.09 2.80 13.95
CA PHE A 166 9.04 3.08 12.87
C PHE A 166 9.29 4.60 12.69
N PRO A 167 9.72 5.30 13.75
CA PRO A 167 9.90 6.74 13.71
C PRO A 167 11.03 7.18 12.77
N GLY A 168 12.09 6.38 12.61
CA GLY A 168 13.21 6.65 11.72
C GLY A 168 12.75 6.69 10.26
N VAL A 169 12.17 5.60 9.76
CA VAL A 169 11.64 5.50 8.38
C VAL A 169 10.63 6.62 8.11
N ARG A 170 9.75 6.91 9.07
CA ARG A 170 8.79 8.01 8.98
C ARG A 170 9.43 9.40 8.86
N ARG A 171 10.57 9.62 9.51
CA ARG A 171 11.26 10.91 9.50
C ARG A 171 12.11 11.07 8.26
N VAL A 172 12.72 9.97 7.78
CA VAL A 172 13.46 9.91 6.53
C VAL A 172 12.51 10.11 5.36
N TYR A 173 11.40 9.36 5.26
CA TYR A 173 10.45 9.51 4.16
C TYR A 173 9.50 10.70 4.35
N LYS A 174 9.48 11.63 3.38
CA LYS A 174 8.34 12.53 3.20
C LYS A 174 7.92 12.53 1.72
N PRO A 175 6.62 12.67 1.42
CA PRO A 175 6.11 12.58 0.04
C PRO A 175 6.76 13.55 -0.96
N TYR A 176 7.31 14.65 -0.47
CA TYR A 176 7.90 15.73 -1.28
C TYR A 176 9.40 15.93 -1.03
N GLY A 177 10.05 14.98 -0.35
CA GLY A 177 11.50 15.00 -0.13
C GLY A 177 11.92 14.15 1.07
N SER A 178 13.10 13.57 0.99
CA SER A 178 13.70 12.73 2.03
C SER A 178 14.99 13.35 2.56
N SER A 179 15.35 13.01 3.80
CA SER A 179 16.67 13.40 4.34
C SER A 179 17.82 12.77 3.55
N ILE A 180 17.54 11.72 2.78
CA ILE A 180 18.51 10.97 1.98
C ILE A 180 18.38 11.25 0.48
N ASP A 181 17.72 12.34 0.09
CA ASP A 181 17.61 12.75 -1.32
C ASP A 181 18.97 13.09 -1.93
N ASP A 182 19.97 13.40 -1.09
CA ASP A 182 21.35 13.61 -1.51
C ASP A 182 22.07 12.32 -1.92
N LEU A 183 21.57 11.16 -1.50
CA LEU A 183 22.11 9.86 -1.86
C LEU A 183 21.51 9.37 -3.19
N PRO A 184 22.33 8.89 -4.15
CA PRO A 184 21.82 8.37 -5.42
C PRO A 184 20.77 7.27 -5.22
N ASN A 185 19.60 7.40 -5.85
CA ASN A 185 18.44 6.51 -5.67
C ASN A 185 17.80 6.51 -4.27
N GLY A 186 18.26 7.33 -3.32
CA GLY A 186 17.76 7.38 -1.94
C GLY A 186 16.25 7.61 -1.87
N PHE A 187 15.75 8.67 -2.53
CA PHE A 187 14.32 8.98 -2.59
C PHE A 187 13.48 7.83 -3.17
N TRP A 188 13.94 7.23 -4.27
CA TRP A 188 13.22 6.13 -4.91
C TRP A 188 13.14 4.93 -3.97
N LEU A 189 14.28 4.51 -3.39
CA LEU A 189 14.34 3.36 -2.47
C LEU A 189 13.43 3.54 -1.25
N ILE A 190 13.53 4.68 -0.56
CA ILE A 190 12.70 4.93 0.62
C ILE A 190 11.22 5.00 0.27
N LYS A 191 10.87 5.58 -0.88
CA LYS A 191 9.48 5.64 -1.35
C LYS A 191 8.94 4.24 -1.68
N VAL A 192 9.74 3.40 -2.34
CA VAL A 192 9.34 2.02 -2.67
C VAL A 192 9.16 1.21 -1.40
N VAL A 193 10.10 1.26 -0.46
CA VAL A 193 9.97 0.59 0.84
C VAL A 193 8.76 1.13 1.61
N ALA A 194 8.60 2.45 1.75
CA ALA A 194 7.46 3.00 2.46
C ALA A 194 6.12 2.54 1.86
N ASN A 195 6.00 2.54 0.53
CA ASN A 195 4.79 2.11 -0.15
C ASN A 195 4.54 0.60 -0.06
N ALA A 196 5.58 -0.22 -0.26
CA ALA A 196 5.46 -1.66 -0.24
C ALA A 196 4.99 -2.17 1.13
N TYR A 197 5.61 -1.70 2.21
CA TYR A 197 5.37 -2.24 3.55
C TYR A 197 4.17 -1.57 4.25
N PHE A 198 4.05 -0.24 4.20
CA PHE A 198 2.99 0.46 4.93
C PHE A 198 1.70 0.60 4.12
N ASN A 199 1.81 0.75 2.80
CA ASN A 199 0.66 0.97 1.92
C ASN A 199 0.28 -0.27 1.11
N GLY A 200 1.09 -1.33 1.13
CA GLY A 200 0.80 -2.57 0.41
C GLY A 200 0.66 -2.36 -1.09
N ILE A 201 1.33 -1.34 -1.63
CA ILE A 201 1.32 -1.01 -3.06
C ILE A 201 2.73 -1.08 -3.62
N ARG A 202 2.83 -1.53 -4.86
CA ARG A 202 4.08 -1.57 -5.61
C ARG A 202 4.22 -0.36 -6.54
N PRO A 203 5.41 -0.13 -7.12
CA PRO A 203 5.58 0.82 -8.20
C PRO A 203 4.69 0.51 -9.41
N ASP A 204 4.20 1.55 -10.08
CA ASP A 204 3.32 1.41 -11.26
C ASP A 204 4.08 0.84 -12.48
N THR A 205 5.41 0.83 -12.40
CA THR A 205 6.33 0.21 -13.37
C THR A 205 6.46 -1.30 -13.19
N TRP A 206 6.11 -1.86 -12.02
CA TRP A 206 6.19 -3.29 -11.74
C TRP A 206 4.95 -4.03 -12.24
N LEU A 207 4.72 -3.98 -13.56
CA LEU A 207 3.58 -4.64 -14.19
C LEU A 207 3.74 -6.16 -14.16
N THR A 208 4.97 -6.62 -14.32
CA THR A 208 5.37 -8.03 -14.23
C THR A 208 6.52 -8.19 -13.23
N PRO A 209 6.75 -9.40 -12.68
CA PRO A 209 7.96 -9.68 -11.91
C PRO A 209 9.25 -9.35 -12.66
N GLU A 210 9.30 -9.53 -13.99
CA GLU A 210 10.45 -9.20 -14.83
C GLU A 210 10.70 -7.68 -14.90
N ASP A 211 9.65 -6.87 -14.89
CA ASP A 211 9.78 -5.41 -14.81
C ASP A 211 10.35 -4.98 -13.46
N ALA A 212 9.88 -5.61 -12.38
CA ALA A 212 10.39 -5.38 -11.04
C ALA A 212 11.87 -5.79 -10.92
N GLU A 213 12.24 -6.97 -11.42
CA GLU A 213 13.63 -7.45 -11.49
C GLU A 213 14.53 -6.43 -12.19
N ARG A 214 14.12 -5.99 -13.39
CA ARG A 214 14.91 -5.07 -14.21
C ARG A 214 15.18 -3.75 -13.49
N GLU A 215 14.17 -3.21 -12.81
CA GLU A 215 14.28 -1.94 -12.08
C GLU A 215 15.13 -2.08 -10.82
N VAL A 216 14.89 -3.11 -10.01
CA VAL A 216 15.65 -3.37 -8.79
C VAL A 216 17.12 -3.67 -9.11
N ALA A 217 17.40 -4.51 -10.11
CA ALA A 217 18.76 -4.81 -10.55
C ALA A 217 19.49 -3.59 -11.14
N ALA A 218 18.76 -2.61 -11.68
CA ALA A 218 19.37 -1.35 -12.11
C ALA A 218 19.81 -0.50 -10.91
N VAL A 219 19.00 -0.45 -9.84
CA VAL A 219 19.36 0.25 -8.61
C VAL A 219 20.53 -0.41 -7.90
N GLU A 220 20.52 -1.75 -7.75
CA GLU A 220 21.62 -2.49 -7.12
C GLU A 220 22.94 -2.28 -7.85
N ARG A 221 22.95 -2.35 -9.20
CA ARG A 221 24.15 -2.06 -10.00
C ARG A 221 24.64 -0.63 -9.83
N ALA A 222 23.75 0.34 -9.66
CA ALA A 222 24.13 1.72 -9.41
C ALA A 222 24.78 1.88 -8.02
N LEU A 223 24.34 1.11 -7.02
CA LEU A 223 24.97 1.07 -5.70
C LEU A 223 26.33 0.37 -5.72
N ASP A 224 26.52 -0.64 -6.57
CA ASP A 224 27.81 -1.32 -6.73
C ASP A 224 28.87 -0.48 -7.44
N ALA A 225 28.44 0.52 -8.21
CA ALA A 225 29.31 1.41 -8.98
C ALA A 225 29.69 2.71 -8.24
N ALA A 226 29.04 2.99 -7.10
CA ALA A 226 29.25 4.17 -6.26
C ALA A 226 30.33 3.92 -5.20
#